data_AF-A0A4R4NCR1-F1
#
_entry.id   AF-A0A4R4NCR1-F1
#
_cell.length_a   1.000
_cell.length_b   1.000
_cell.length_c   1.000
_cell.angle_alpha   90.00
_cell.angle_beta   90.00
_cell.angle_gamma   90.00
#
_symmetry.space_group_name_H-M   'P 1'
#
loop_
_entity.id
_entity.type
_entity.pdbx_description
1 polymer ?
#
loop_
_entity_poly.entity_id
_entity_poly.type
_entity_poly.pdbx_seq_one_letter_code
_entity_poly.pdbx_strand_id
1 'polypeptide(L)' 'MDLTVDLTRLRRLLGDPELAWLVDRARRRLAHQRPLTGPVSLTDPTPAQRAAAER' A
#
# COMPACT_ATOMS: atom_id res chain seq x y z
N MET A 1 -8.08 14.39 16.89
CA MET A 1 -8.26 13.11 16.19
C MET A 1 -7.15 12.20 16.64
N ASP A 2 -7.46 11.23 17.49
CA ASP A 2 -6.50 10.21 17.86
C ASP A 2 -6.40 9.23 16.68
N LEU A 3 -5.35 9.37 15.87
CA LEU A 3 -5.05 8.44 14.77
C LEU A 3 -4.26 7.27 15.36
N THR A 4 -4.91 6.46 16.18
CA THR A 4 -4.35 5.17 16.57
C THR A 4 -4.31 4.29 15.32
N VAL A 5 -3.11 4.17 14.75
CA VAL A 5 -2.87 3.32 13.59
C VAL A 5 -3.09 1.86 14.01
N ASP A 6 -4.06 1.20 13.40
CA ASP A 6 -4.26 -0.25 13.56
C ASP A 6 -3.14 -1.01 12.83
N LEU A 7 -2.03 -1.22 13.55
CA LEU A 7 -0.85 -1.90 13.04
C LEU A 7 -1.11 -3.36 12.66
N THR A 8 -2.07 -4.02 13.31
CA THR A 8 -2.43 -5.41 13.02
C THR A 8 -3.11 -5.50 11.66
N ARG A 9 -4.11 -4.66 11.43
CA ARG A 9 -4.76 -4.55 10.11
C ARG A 9 -3.76 -4.13 9.05
N LEU A 10 -2.88 -3.16 9.35
CA LEU A 10 -1.89 -2.69 8.40
C LEU A 10 -0.91 -3.79 7.98
N ARG A 11 -0.40 -4.59 8.94
CA ARG A 11 0.46 -5.74 8.66
C ARG A 11 -0.25 -6.82 7.86
N ARG A 12 -1.54 -7.06 8.13
CA ARG A 12 -2.33 -8.03 7.36
C ARG A 12 -2.51 -7.60 5.90
N LEU A 13 -2.82 -6.32 5.66
CA LEU A 13 -3.03 -5.81 4.31
C LEU A 13 -1.71 -5.62 3.56
N LEU A 14 -0.78 -4.85 4.11
CA LEU A 14 0.49 -4.53 3.44
C LEU A 14 1.53 -5.66 3.51
N GLY A 15 1.26 -6.72 4.26
CA GLY A 15 2.06 -7.95 4.29
C GLY A 15 1.68 -8.96 3.20
N ASP A 16 0.59 -8.74 2.45
CA ASP A 16 0.25 -9.56 1.29
C ASP A 16 1.32 -9.36 0.18
N PRO A 17 1.96 -10.43 -0.32
CA PRO A 17 2.93 -10.32 -1.42
C PRO A 17 2.39 -9.58 -2.64
N GLU A 18 1.10 -9.69 -2.93
CA GLU A 18 0.46 -9.04 -4.07
C GLU A 18 0.34 -7.52 -3.89
N LEU A 19 0.49 -7.00 -2.66
CA LEU A 19 0.55 -5.56 -2.36
C LEU A 19 1.99 -5.04 -2.12
N ALA A 20 3.02 -5.85 -2.35
CA ALA A 20 4.41 -5.43 -2.17
C ALA A 20 4.79 -4.20 -3.00
N TRP A 21 4.22 -4.05 -4.21
CA TRP A 21 4.45 -2.89 -5.08
C TRP A 21 3.99 -1.57 -4.44
N LEU A 22 2.94 -1.61 -3.61
CA LEU A 22 2.38 -0.45 -2.93
C LEU A 22 3.33 0.02 -1.84
N VAL A 23 3.86 -0.94 -1.05
CA VAL A 23 4.85 -0.68 -0.01
C VAL A 23 6.13 -0.10 -0.62
N ASP A 24 6.60 -0.68 -1.71
CA ASP A 24 7.78 -0.20 -2.43
C ASP A 24 7.58 1.24 -2.98
N ARG A 25 6.39 1.55 -3.51
CA ARG A 25 6.06 2.93 -3.91
C ARG A 25 6.00 3.90 -2.73
N ALA A 26 5.45 3.49 -1.59
CA ALA A 26 5.44 4.31 -0.38
C ALA A 26 6.87 4.60 0.11
N ARG A 27 7.74 3.57 0.15
CA ARG A 27 9.17 3.72 0.49
C ARG A 27 9.87 4.72 -0.43
N ARG A 28 9.66 4.62 -1.76
CA ARG A 28 10.20 5.60 -2.71
C ARG A 28 9.73 7.02 -2.42
N ARG A 29 8.45 7.23 -2.13
CA ARG A 29 7.93 8.57 -1.81
C ARG A 29 8.55 9.12 -0.54
N LEU A 30 8.64 8.33 0.53
CA LEU A 30 9.30 8.70 1.79
C LEU A 30 10.76 9.09 1.57
N ALA A 31 11.51 8.29 0.81
CA ALA A 31 12.91 8.57 0.50
C ALA A 31 13.11 9.92 -0.22
N HIS A 32 12.10 10.36 -0.98
CA HIS A 32 12.11 11.63 -1.70
C HIS A 32 11.31 12.74 -0.98
N GLN A 33 10.94 12.55 0.29
CA GLN A 33 10.13 13.49 1.08
C GLN A 33 8.83 13.90 0.38
N ARG A 34 8.27 13.02 -0.46
CA ARG A 34 7.01 13.25 -1.16
C ARG A 34 5.83 12.87 -0.27
N PRO A 35 4.68 13.57 -0.36
CA PRO A 35 3.48 13.20 0.37
C PRO A 35 3.03 11.76 0.07
N LEU A 36 2.62 11.04 1.12
CA LEU A 36 1.98 9.72 1.01
C LEU A 36 0.48 9.79 0.75
N THR A 37 0.01 10.96 0.30
CA THR A 37 -1.38 11.23 -0.03
C THR A 37 -1.61 11.11 -1.54
N GLY A 38 -2.88 10.99 -1.92
CA GLY A 38 -3.30 10.90 -3.31
C GLY A 38 -3.19 9.49 -3.92
N PRO A 39 -3.75 9.31 -5.12
CA PRO A 39 -3.86 7.99 -5.73
C PRO A 39 -2.50 7.42 -6.15
N VAL A 40 -2.46 6.10 -6.23
CA VAL A 40 -1.38 5.32 -6.84
C VAL A 40 -2.00 4.29 -7.77
N SER A 41 -1.38 4.08 -8.91
CA SER A 41 -1.84 3.13 -9.91
C SER A 41 -0.75 2.11 -10.20
N LEU A 42 -1.16 0.88 -10.47
CA LEU A 42 -0.32 -0.18 -11.00
C LEU A 42 -0.76 -0.46 -12.43
N THR A 43 0.18 -0.45 -13.37
CA THR A 43 -0.07 -0.77 -14.78
C THR A 43 -0.16 -2.28 -14.92
N ASP A 44 -1.20 -2.76 -15.62
CA ASP A 44 -1.47 -4.18 -15.90
C ASP A 44 -1.43 -5.10 -14.65
N PRO A 45 -2.32 -4.87 -13.66
CA PRO A 45 -2.32 -5.65 -12.45
C PRO A 45 -2.79 -7.09 -12.69
N THR A 46 -2.11 -8.04 -12.06
CA THR A 46 -2.54 -9.45 -12.06
C THR A 46 -3.91 -9.59 -11.39
N PRO A 47 -4.67 -10.67 -11.67
CA PRO A 47 -5.92 -10.94 -10.97
C PRO A 47 -5.74 -11.01 -9.44
N ALA A 48 -4.62 -11.56 -8.97
CA ALA A 48 -4.32 -11.66 -7.54
C ALA A 48 -4.07 -10.28 -6.90
N GLN A 49 -3.38 -9.38 -7.61
CA GLN A 49 -3.17 -7.99 -7.17
C GLN A 49 -4.48 -7.19 -7.09
N ARG A 50 -5.39 -7.39 -8.05
CA ARG A 50 -6.73 -6.80 -8.01
C ARG A 50 -7.53 -7.30 -6.82
N ALA A 51 -7.60 -8.63 -6.66
CA ALA A 51 -8.32 -9.24 -5.55
C ALA A 51 -7.75 -8.82 -4.19
N ALA A 52 -6.43 -8.65 -4.06
CA ALA A 52 -5.81 -8.19 -2.82
C ALA A 52 -6.17 -6.74 -2.48
N ALA A 53 -6.34 -5.87 -3.48
CA ALA A 53 -6.73 -4.48 -3.29
C ALA A 53 -8.21 -4.28 -2.90
N GLU A 54 -9.06 -5.27 -3.16
CA GLU A 54 -10.51 -5.21 -2.89
C GLU A 54 -10.91 -5.72 -1.48
N ARG A 55 -9.98 -6.22 -0.66
CA ARG A 55 -10.23 -6.76 0.70
C ARG A 55 -10.25 -5.70 1.82
#